data_AF-A0A1F8QUG8-F1
#
_entry.id   AF-A0A1F8QUG8-F1
#
_cell.length_a   1.000
_cell.length_b   1.000
_cell.length_c   1.000
_cell.angle_alpha   90.00
_cell.angle_beta   90.00
_cell.angle_gamma   90.00
#
_symmetry.space_group_name_H-M   'P 1'
#
loop_
_entity.id
_entity.type
_entity.pdbx_description
1 polymer ?
#
loop_
_entity_poly.entity_id
_entity_poly.type
_entity_poly.pdbx_seq_one_letter_code
_entity_poly.pdbx_strand_id
1 'polypeptide(L)'
;MKRATLEIRRGATFIGTNADKTFPGDEGLTPGAGAILAAITTATDVEPIVIGKPQRAMFDLAIERMGVDRAATAMLGDRLDTDIEGAKRAGLKSILVMTGVTSPEILAESAIQPDWVFDNLDTMRQTWENESPTY
;
A
#
# COMPACT_ATOMS: atom_id res chain seq x y z
N MET A 1 6.22 15.19 -18.40
CA MET A 1 4.95 15.03 -19.14
C MET A 1 5.15 14.82 -20.64
N LYS A 2 5.55 15.84 -21.44
CA LYS A 2 5.68 15.73 -22.92
C LYS A 2 6.37 14.44 -23.42
N ARG A 3 7.56 14.11 -22.89
CA ARG A 3 8.30 12.92 -23.32
C ARG A 3 7.53 11.63 -23.04
N ALA A 4 7.04 11.45 -21.82
CA ALA A 4 6.26 10.27 -21.44
C ALA A 4 5.04 10.08 -22.36
N THR A 5 4.28 11.16 -22.62
CA THR A 5 3.14 11.13 -23.54
C THR A 5 3.52 10.65 -24.95
N LEU A 6 4.61 11.18 -25.52
CA LEU A 6 5.05 10.80 -26.87
C LEU A 6 5.48 9.34 -26.94
N GLU A 7 6.21 8.85 -25.94
CA GLU A 7 6.67 7.45 -25.92
C GLU A 7 5.51 6.47 -25.68
N ILE A 8 4.55 6.81 -24.80
CA ILE A 8 3.35 6.00 -24.59
C ILE A 8 2.53 5.90 -25.87
N ARG A 9 2.34 7.00 -26.60
CA ARG A 9 1.66 6.98 -27.92
C ARG A 9 2.45 6.20 -29.00
N ARG A 10 3.75 5.98 -28.79
CA ARG A 10 4.60 5.11 -29.63
C ARG A 10 4.59 3.65 -29.17
N GLY A 11 3.84 3.30 -28.12
CA GLY A 11 3.68 1.94 -27.63
C GLY A 11 4.53 1.58 -26.41
N ALA A 12 5.20 2.54 -25.76
CA ALA A 12 5.87 2.27 -24.50
C ALA A 12 4.86 1.88 -23.40
N THR A 13 5.19 0.88 -22.59
CA THR A 13 4.35 0.48 -21.45
C THR A 13 4.30 1.59 -20.40
N PHE A 14 3.08 1.97 -20.00
CA PHE A 14 2.86 2.97 -18.97
C PHE A 14 2.74 2.29 -17.60
N ILE A 15 3.72 2.49 -16.71
CA ILE A 15 3.77 1.87 -15.38
C ILE A 15 3.77 2.96 -14.31
N GLY A 16 2.88 2.84 -13.33
CA GLY A 16 2.81 3.69 -12.14
C GLY A 16 3.22 2.93 -10.88
N THR A 17 4.03 3.53 -10.02
CA THR A 17 4.46 2.88 -8.76
C THR A 17 3.37 2.85 -7.70
N ASN A 18 2.53 3.89 -7.62
CA ASN A 18 1.31 3.95 -6.82
C ASN A 18 0.31 4.91 -7.49
N ALA A 19 -0.96 4.86 -7.09
CA ALA A 19 -2.03 5.70 -7.62
C ALA A 19 -2.54 6.74 -6.60
N ASP A 20 -1.72 7.08 -5.59
CA ASP A 20 -2.14 7.99 -4.53
C ASP A 20 -2.43 9.38 -5.09
N LYS A 21 -3.66 9.85 -4.87
CA LYS A 21 -4.14 11.14 -5.37
C LYS A 21 -3.39 12.31 -4.71
N THR A 22 -3.07 12.15 -3.43
CA THR A 22 -2.45 13.18 -2.59
C THR A 22 -1.25 12.63 -1.84
N PHE A 23 -0.31 13.52 -1.53
CA PHE A 23 0.84 13.27 -0.68
C PHE A 23 0.82 14.25 0.52
N PRO A 24 0.85 13.76 1.76
CA PRO A 24 0.91 14.62 2.95
C PRO A 24 2.33 15.19 3.11
N GLY A 25 2.43 16.50 3.28
CA GLY A 25 3.68 17.20 3.59
C GLY A 25 3.45 18.35 4.58
N ASP A 26 4.52 19.07 4.91
CA ASP A 26 4.51 20.14 5.93
C ASP A 26 3.53 21.28 5.59
N GLU A 27 3.30 21.52 4.29
CA GLU A 27 2.37 22.55 3.79
C GLU A 27 0.92 22.03 3.63
N GLY A 28 0.65 20.79 4.05
CA GLY A 28 -0.63 20.11 3.90
C GLY A 28 -0.65 19.05 2.81
N LEU A 29 -1.83 18.77 2.25
CA LEU A 29 -1.99 17.79 1.17
C LEU A 29 -1.58 18.39 -0.19
N THR A 30 -0.63 17.75 -0.84
CA THR A 30 -0.14 18.12 -2.18
C THR A 30 -0.45 17.02 -3.20
N PRO A 31 -0.34 17.27 -4.53
CA PRO A 31 -0.57 16.23 -5.53
C PRO A 31 0.39 15.03 -5.37
N GLY A 32 -0.17 13.83 -5.29
CA GLY A 32 0.58 12.57 -5.26
C GLY A 32 0.91 12.04 -6.65
N ALA A 33 1.49 10.83 -6.73
CA ALA A 33 1.84 10.22 -8.01
C ALA A 33 0.61 9.98 -8.90
N GLY A 34 -0.55 9.67 -8.30
CA GLY A 34 -1.83 9.50 -8.99
C GLY A 34 -2.28 10.74 -9.78
N ALA A 35 -1.94 11.95 -9.31
CA ALA A 35 -2.25 13.18 -10.05
C ALA A 35 -1.40 13.29 -11.34
N ILE A 36 -0.13 12.91 -11.27
CA ILE A 36 0.76 12.86 -12.44
C ILE A 36 0.27 11.77 -13.41
N LEU A 37 -0.09 10.59 -12.89
CA LEU A 37 -0.64 9.50 -13.69
C LEU A 37 -1.90 9.94 -14.44
N ALA A 38 -2.87 10.56 -13.75
CA ALA A 38 -4.11 11.05 -14.35
C ALA A 38 -3.87 12.07 -15.47
N ALA A 39 -2.89 12.96 -15.32
CA ALA A 39 -2.53 13.91 -16.35
C ALA A 39 -1.88 13.24 -17.59
N ILE A 40 -1.09 12.17 -17.41
CA ILE A 40 -0.56 11.38 -18.53
C ILE A 40 -1.67 10.55 -19.18
N THR A 41 -2.55 9.90 -18.40
CA THR A 41 -3.72 9.17 -18.89
C THR A 41 -4.57 10.07 -19.79
N THR A 42 -4.95 11.26 -19.29
CA THR A 42 -5.72 12.25 -20.07
C THR A 42 -5.02 12.65 -21.38
N ALA A 43 -3.69 12.75 -21.38
CA ALA A 43 -2.93 13.15 -22.56
C ALA A 43 -2.67 12.01 -23.56
N THR A 44 -2.89 10.75 -23.17
CA THR A 44 -2.53 9.56 -23.95
C THR A 44 -3.72 8.64 -24.26
N ASP A 45 -4.81 8.75 -23.51
CA ASP A 45 -5.94 7.81 -23.46
C ASP A 45 -5.52 6.37 -23.06
N VAL A 46 -4.37 6.24 -22.38
CA VAL A 46 -3.80 4.95 -21.94
C VAL A 46 -3.76 4.93 -20.41
N GLU A 47 -4.36 3.88 -19.82
CA GLU A 47 -4.31 3.65 -18.38
C GLU A 47 -2.96 3.06 -17.94
N PRO A 48 -2.40 3.49 -16.79
CA PRO A 48 -1.17 2.92 -16.27
C PRO A 48 -1.41 1.54 -15.65
N ILE A 49 -0.43 0.67 -15.79
CA ILE A 49 -0.28 -0.51 -14.94
C ILE A 49 0.29 -0.04 -13.61
N VAL A 50 -0.53 -0.01 -12.56
CA VAL A 50 -0.09 0.33 -11.21
C VAL A 50 0.49 -0.92 -10.55
N ILE A 51 1.74 -0.88 -10.10
CA ILE A 51 2.45 -2.06 -9.55
C ILE A 51 2.58 -2.05 -8.02
N GLY A 52 2.29 -0.92 -7.37
CA GLY A 52 2.29 -0.83 -5.92
C GLY A 52 1.04 -1.43 -5.28
N LYS A 53 0.95 -1.31 -3.96
CA LYS A 53 -0.21 -1.72 -3.17
C LYS A 53 -1.52 -1.14 -3.75
N PRO A 54 -2.63 -1.90 -3.78
CA PRO A 54 -2.80 -3.25 -3.23
C PRO A 54 -2.37 -4.40 -4.17
N GLN A 55 -1.59 -4.14 -5.22
CA GLN A 55 -1.11 -5.23 -6.08
C GLN A 55 -0.08 -6.11 -5.36
N ARG A 56 -0.10 -7.40 -5.73
CA ARG A 56 0.73 -8.43 -5.09
C ARG A 56 2.23 -8.32 -5.38
N ALA A 57 2.60 -7.72 -6.51
CA ALA A 57 3.96 -7.78 -7.06
C ALA A 57 5.04 -7.35 -6.04
N MET A 58 4.78 -6.29 -5.28
CA MET A 58 5.71 -5.82 -4.25
C MET A 58 5.87 -6.81 -3.09
N PHE A 59 4.77 -7.41 -2.61
CA PHE A 59 4.78 -8.39 -1.53
C PHE A 59 5.50 -9.67 -1.96
N ASP A 60 5.20 -10.17 -3.17
CA ASP A 60 5.80 -11.38 -3.70
C ASP A 60 7.33 -11.22 -3.83
N LEU A 61 7.80 -10.08 -4.33
CA LEU A 61 9.22 -9.75 -4.41
C LEU A 61 9.88 -9.62 -3.02
N ALA A 62 9.18 -9.04 -2.04
CA ALA A 62 9.71 -8.89 -0.68
C ALA A 62 9.89 -10.25 0.00
N ILE A 63 8.89 -11.14 -0.11
CA ILE A 63 8.95 -12.51 0.42
C ILE A 63 10.10 -13.29 -0.22
N GLU A 64 10.21 -13.25 -1.55
CA GLU A 64 11.29 -13.94 -2.29
C GLU A 64 12.67 -13.44 -1.85
N ARG A 65 12.86 -12.12 -1.76
CA ARG A 65 14.14 -11.52 -1.38
C ARG A 65 14.54 -11.81 0.07
N MET A 66 13.57 -11.87 0.98
CA MET A 66 13.84 -12.13 2.39
C MET A 66 13.94 -13.64 2.69
N GLY A 67 13.47 -14.50 1.79
CA GLY A 67 13.48 -15.95 2.00
C GLY A 67 12.62 -16.41 3.17
N VAL A 68 11.55 -15.67 3.48
CA VAL A 68 10.65 -15.93 4.60
C VAL A 68 9.39 -16.66 4.16
N ASP A 69 8.77 -17.41 5.08
CA ASP A 69 7.48 -18.03 4.82
C ASP A 69 6.35 -16.98 4.91
N ARG A 70 5.43 -17.01 3.95
CA ARG A 70 4.24 -16.15 3.95
C ARG A 70 3.36 -16.39 5.17
N ALA A 71 3.25 -17.64 5.61
CA ALA A 71 2.44 -17.98 6.78
C ALA A 71 2.98 -17.38 8.09
N ALA A 72 4.28 -17.10 8.14
CA ALA A 72 4.97 -16.49 9.26
C ALA A 72 5.28 -14.98 9.04
N THR A 73 4.71 -14.38 7.99
CA THR A 73 4.96 -12.97 7.65
C THR A 73 3.66 -12.18 7.70
N ALA A 74 3.73 -10.98 8.30
CA ALA A 74 2.62 -10.04 8.34
C ALA A 74 2.99 -8.71 7.67
N MET A 75 2.03 -8.10 6.99
CA MET A 75 2.11 -6.71 6.53
C MET A 75 1.58 -5.80 7.64
N LEU A 76 2.36 -4.78 7.98
CA LEU A 76 1.99 -3.72 8.92
C LEU A 76 1.73 -2.43 8.14
N GLY A 77 0.59 -1.79 8.37
CA GLY A 77 0.25 -0.53 7.72
C GLY A 77 -0.90 0.22 8.37
N ASP A 78 -1.27 1.34 7.78
CA ASP A 78 -2.27 2.28 8.31
C ASP A 78 -3.47 2.46 7.34
N ARG A 79 -3.45 1.79 6.19
CA ARG A 79 -4.49 1.92 5.14
C ARG A 79 -5.13 0.59 4.77
N LEU A 80 -6.46 0.56 4.83
CA LEU A 80 -7.25 -0.63 4.46
C LEU A 80 -7.13 -0.96 2.96
N ASP A 81 -7.27 0.05 2.09
CA ASP A 81 -7.36 -0.09 0.63
C ASP A 81 -6.05 -0.49 -0.06
N THR A 82 -4.92 -0.37 0.63
CA THR A 82 -3.59 -0.60 0.10
C THR A 82 -2.82 -1.64 0.92
N ASP A 83 -2.57 -1.38 2.19
CA ASP A 83 -1.78 -2.28 3.05
C ASP A 83 -2.53 -3.58 3.33
N ILE A 84 -3.74 -3.45 3.90
CA ILE A 84 -4.51 -4.61 4.37
C ILE A 84 -5.05 -5.43 3.20
N GLU A 85 -5.63 -4.76 2.20
CA GLU A 85 -6.07 -5.40 0.97
C GLU A 85 -4.91 -6.07 0.21
N GLY A 86 -3.76 -5.38 0.13
CA GLY A 86 -2.56 -5.93 -0.51
C GLY A 86 -2.02 -7.17 0.21
N ALA A 87 -1.97 -7.13 1.54
CA ALA A 87 -1.57 -8.26 2.37
C ALA A 87 -2.47 -9.49 2.13
N LYS A 88 -3.79 -9.29 2.15
CA LYS A 88 -4.77 -10.35 1.87
C LYS A 88 -4.58 -10.97 0.50
N ARG A 89 -4.45 -10.12 -0.54
CA ARG A 89 -4.20 -10.59 -1.91
C ARG A 89 -2.90 -11.40 -2.01
N ALA A 90 -1.88 -11.01 -1.24
CA ALA A 90 -0.59 -11.68 -1.17
C ALA A 90 -0.58 -12.94 -0.28
N GLY A 91 -1.68 -13.26 0.41
CA GLY A 91 -1.77 -14.38 1.34
C GLY A 91 -0.97 -14.17 2.63
N LEU A 92 -0.76 -12.91 3.01
CA LEU A 92 -0.07 -12.52 4.25
C LEU A 92 -1.08 -12.19 5.33
N LYS A 93 -0.65 -12.33 6.58
CA LYS A 93 -1.35 -11.70 7.70
C LYS A 93 -1.25 -10.18 7.62
N SER A 94 -2.21 -9.49 8.21
CA SER A 94 -2.33 -8.03 8.14
C SER A 94 -2.52 -7.41 9.51
N ILE A 95 -1.70 -6.41 9.82
CA ILE A 95 -1.74 -5.64 11.06
C ILE A 95 -2.02 -4.19 10.70
N LEU A 96 -3.10 -3.64 11.25
CA LEU A 96 -3.45 -2.22 11.12
C LEU A 96 -2.98 -1.45 12.35
N VAL A 97 -2.32 -0.31 12.14
CA VAL A 97 -2.06 0.68 13.20
C VAL A 97 -2.89 1.95 12.99
N MET A 98 -3.50 2.45 14.07
CA MET A 98 -4.44 3.57 14.05
C MET A 98 -3.78 4.96 14.09
N THR A 99 -2.50 5.06 13.70
CA THR A 99 -1.72 6.31 13.73
C THR A 99 -1.77 7.11 12.42
N GLY A 100 -2.39 6.55 11.38
CA GLY A 100 -2.34 7.10 10.03
C GLY A 100 -3.71 7.39 9.42
N VAL A 101 -3.95 6.93 8.20
CA VAL A 101 -5.12 7.34 7.40
C VAL A 101 -6.44 6.70 7.85
N THR A 102 -6.40 5.45 8.31
CA THR A 102 -7.64 4.74 8.70
C THR A 102 -8.11 5.19 10.08
N SER A 103 -9.33 5.73 10.16
CA SER A 103 -10.01 6.03 11.43
C SER A 103 -10.84 4.84 11.92
N PRO A 104 -11.24 4.80 13.21
CA PRO A 104 -12.12 3.76 13.74
C PRO A 104 -13.44 3.63 12.98
N GLU A 105 -14.01 4.76 12.54
CA GLU A 105 -15.25 4.80 11.75
C GLU A 105 -15.04 4.17 10.36
N ILE A 106 -13.94 4.51 9.68
CA ILE A 106 -13.58 3.92 8.39
C ILE A 106 -13.39 2.40 8.53
N LEU A 107 -12.73 1.96 9.60
CA LEU A 107 -12.54 0.53 9.88
C LEU A 107 -13.88 -0.19 10.10
N ALA A 108 -14.78 0.41 10.89
CA ALA A 108 -16.08 -0.19 11.21
C ALA A 108 -16.98 -0.36 9.97
N GLU A 109 -16.89 0.54 9.00
CA GLU A 109 -17.71 0.50 7.78
C GLU A 109 -17.07 -0.31 6.63
N SER A 110 -15.78 -0.63 6.73
CA SER A 110 -15.03 -1.29 5.65
C SER A 110 -15.33 -2.79 5.54
N ALA A 111 -15.48 -3.28 4.30
CA ALA A 111 -15.47 -4.72 4.02
C ALA A 111 -14.06 -5.34 4.15
N ILE A 112 -13.01 -4.52 4.10
CA ILE A 112 -11.62 -4.93 4.23
C ILE A 112 -11.21 -4.84 5.69
N GLN A 113 -11.22 -5.99 6.37
CA GLN A 113 -10.86 -6.12 7.80
C GLN A 113 -9.44 -6.67 8.01
N PRO A 114 -8.57 -6.06 8.85
CA PRO A 114 -7.25 -6.61 9.18
C PRO A 114 -7.34 -7.84 10.08
N ASP A 115 -6.25 -8.62 10.21
CA ASP A 115 -6.18 -9.73 11.18
C ASP A 115 -6.01 -9.21 12.61
N TRP A 116 -5.23 -8.12 12.78
CA TRP A 116 -4.98 -7.47 14.06
C TRP A 116 -5.03 -5.95 13.94
N VAL A 117 -5.41 -5.29 15.03
CA VAL A 117 -5.49 -3.83 15.12
C VAL A 117 -4.78 -3.39 16.40
N PHE A 118 -3.93 -2.36 16.27
CA PHE A 118 -3.25 -1.74 17.39
C PHE A 118 -3.38 -0.21 17.29
N ASP A 119 -3.41 0.46 18.45
CA ASP A 119 -3.46 1.92 18.47
C ASP A 119 -2.21 2.54 17.85
N ASN A 120 -1.04 1.93 18.06
CA ASN A 120 0.25 2.41 17.58
C ASN A 120 1.32 1.30 17.58
N LEU A 121 2.52 1.65 17.14
CA LEU A 121 3.66 0.72 17.10
C LEU A 121 4.13 0.26 18.48
N ASP A 122 3.97 1.09 19.52
CA ASP A 122 4.41 0.75 20.87
C ASP A 122 3.50 -0.31 21.49
N THR A 123 2.18 -0.17 21.36
CA THR A 123 1.22 -1.18 21.84
C THR A 123 1.35 -2.50 21.10
N MET A 124 1.60 -2.45 19.78
CA MET A 124 1.92 -3.63 18.98
C MET A 124 3.19 -4.32 19.51
N ARG A 125 4.28 -3.57 19.71
CA ARG A 125 5.56 -4.12 20.19
C ARG A 125 5.43 -4.77 21.56
N GLN A 126 4.78 -4.09 22.51
CA GLN A 126 4.59 -4.62 23.87
C GLN A 126 3.79 -5.93 23.85
N THR A 127 2.74 -6.01 23.03
CA THR A 127 1.96 -7.24 22.87
C THR A 127 2.82 -8.35 22.31
N TRP A 128 3.60 -8.06 21.27
CA TRP A 128 4.50 -9.03 20.64
C TRP A 128 5.56 -9.57 21.60
N GLU A 129 6.16 -8.71 22.43
CA GLU A 129 7.17 -9.09 23.44
C GLU A 129 6.56 -9.94 24.56
N ASN A 130 5.33 -9.66 24.97
CA ASN A 130 4.65 -10.39 26.04
C ASN A 130 4.12 -11.77 25.60
N GLU A 131 3.77 -11.91 24.32
CA GLU A 131 3.25 -13.17 23.75
C GLU A 131 4.33 -14.06 23.13
N SER A 132 5.51 -13.51 22.82
CA SER A 132 6.64 -14.30 22.32
C SER A 132 7.34 -15.01 23.49
N PRO A 133 7.56 -16.34 23.42
CA PRO A 133 8.46 -17.01 24.36
C PRO A 133 9.82 -16.32 24.30
N THR A 134 10.36 -15.96 25.46
CA THR A 134 11.74 -15.45 25.55
C THR A 134 12.66 -16.56 25.03
N TYR A 135 13.32 -16.34 23.89
CA TYR A 135 14.28 -17.27 23.30
C TYR A 135 15.61 -17.26 24.07
#